data_AF-A0A7V8NX98-F1
#
_entry.id   AF-A0A7V8NX98-F1
#
_cell.length_a   1.000
_cell.length_b   1.000
_cell.length_c   1.000
_cell.angle_alpha   90.00
_cell.angle_beta   90.00
_cell.angle_gamma   90.00
#
_symmetry.space_group_name_H-M   'P 1'
#
loop_
_entity.id
_entity.type
_entity.pdbx_description
1 polymer ?
#
loop_
_entity_poly.entity_id
_entity_poly.type
_entity_poly.pdbx_seq_one_letter_code
_entity_poly.pdbx_strand_id
1 'polypeptide(L)' 'PYDAQFDDKTYAWAAGMDNDLAIRLNAQTGEFTEYLLPHETNVRHVEVQKSGALSSLWLGDQHGGTLVRVEPLAP' A
#
# COMPACT_ATOMS: atom_id res chain seq x y z
N PRO A 1 5.69 3.43 -8.66
CA PRO A 1 4.37 3.52 -7.99
C PRO A 1 3.43 4.35 -8.86
N TYR A 2 2.16 3.95 -8.98
CA TYR A 2 1.17 4.67 -9.81
C TYR A 2 0.35 5.65 -8.97
N ASP A 3 -0.03 5.24 -7.77
CA ASP A 3 -0.79 6.06 -6.82
C ASP A 3 -0.17 5.97 -5.42
N ALA A 4 -0.34 7.04 -4.64
CA ALA A 4 0.15 7.16 -3.29
C ALA A 4 -0.79 8.01 -2.42
N GLN A 5 -1.02 7.56 -1.19
CA GLN A 5 -1.93 8.20 -0.24
C GLN A 5 -1.27 8.31 1.14
N PHE A 6 -1.43 9.47 1.78
CA PHE A 6 -0.93 9.70 3.14
C PHE A 6 -1.97 9.26 4.17
N ASP A 7 -1.52 8.67 5.28
CA ASP A 7 -2.39 8.20 6.36
C ASP A 7 -2.82 9.30 7.35
N ASP A 8 -2.50 10.55 7.03
CA ASP A 8 -2.71 11.76 7.84
C ASP A 8 -1.98 11.74 9.20
N LYS A 9 -1.00 10.86 9.39
CA LYS A 9 -0.22 10.76 10.62
C LYS A 9 1.28 10.77 10.35
N THR A 10 1.80 9.69 9.78
CA THR A 10 3.24 9.44 9.67
C THR A 10 3.59 8.68 8.41
N TYR A 11 2.69 7.84 7.89
CA TYR A 11 3.03 6.93 6.81
C TYR A 11 2.32 7.28 5.51
N ALA A 12 3.07 7.27 4.41
CA ALA A 12 2.52 7.23 3.07
C ALA A 12 2.46 5.77 2.59
N TRP A 13 1.39 5.41 1.90
CA TRP A 13 1.25 4.13 1.22
C TRP A 13 1.25 4.33 -0.27
N ALA A 14 1.86 3.40 -1.01
CA ALA A 14 1.88 3.41 -2.46
C ALA A 14 1.87 2.00 -3.02
N ALA A 15 1.39 1.84 -4.25
CA ALA A 15 1.57 0.63 -5.05
C ALA A 15 1.64 1.00 -6.52
N GLY A 16 2.04 0.07 -7.39
CA GLY A 16 2.22 0.37 -8.82
C GLY A 16 2.07 -0.84 -9.72
N MET A 17 2.37 -0.61 -10.99
CA MET A 17 2.08 -1.56 -12.07
C MET A 17 3.12 -2.67 -12.21
N ASP A 18 4.39 -2.37 -11.89
CA ASP A 18 5.51 -3.09 -12.51
C ASP A 18 6.29 -4.05 -11.59
N ASN A 19 6.10 -3.95 -10.27
CA ASN A 19 6.93 -4.70 -9.31
C ASN A 19 6.13 -5.49 -8.27
N ASP A 20 4.79 -5.47 -8.34
CA ASP A 20 3.89 -6.16 -7.40
C ASP A 20 4.23 -5.93 -5.93
N LEU A 21 4.71 -4.72 -5.62
CA LEU A 21 4.96 -4.28 -4.27
C LEU A 21 3.92 -3.24 -3.86
N ALA A 22 3.34 -3.43 -2.68
CA ALA A 22 2.84 -2.32 -1.88
C ALA A 22 3.98 -1.81 -0.99
N ILE A 23 4.05 -0.51 -0.83
CA ILE A 23 5.12 0.18 -0.11
C ILE A 23 4.47 1.03 0.97
N ARG A 24 5.05 1.00 2.17
CA ARG A 24 4.75 1.90 3.27
C ARG A 24 6.00 2.68 3.61
N LEU A 25 5.93 4.00 3.49
CA LEU A 25 7.03 4.93 3.78
C LEU A 25 6.75 5.66 5.08
N ASN A 26 7.68 5.64 6.04
CA ASN A 26 7.67 6.59 7.14
C ASN A 26 8.13 7.97 6.62
N ALA A 27 7.22 8.93 6.54
CA ALA A 27 7.50 10.25 5.97
C ALA A 27 8.44 11.10 6.83
N GLN A 28 8.68 10.72 8.10
CA GLN A 28 9.59 11.42 9.00
C GLN A 28 11.02 10.89 8.89
N THR A 29 11.19 9.57 8.77
CA THR A 29 12.52 8.92 8.76
C THR A 29 13.02 8.57 7.37
N GLY A 30 12.13 8.49 6.37
CA GLY A 30 12.46 8.01 5.03
C GLY A 30 12.55 6.49 4.91
N GLU A 31 12.23 5.75 5.97
CA GLU A 31 12.29 4.29 5.99
C GLU A 31 11.13 3.67 5.20
N PHE A 32 11.44 2.65 4.40
CA PHE A 32 10.46 1.91 3.59
C PHE A 32 10.23 0.51 4.17
N THR A 33 8.97 0.09 4.16
CA THR A 33 8.58 -1.32 4.30
C THR A 33 7.90 -1.75 3.02
N GLU A 34 8.39 -2.84 2.43
CA GLU A 34 7.84 -3.40 1.18
C GLU A 34 7.03 -4.66 1.49
N TYR A 35 5.89 -4.79 0.82
CA TYR A 35 4.96 -5.90 0.94
C TYR A 35 4.77 -6.52 -0.43
N LEU A 36 5.23 -7.76 -0.59
CA LEU A 36 5.00 -8.53 -1.81
C LEU A 36 3.52 -8.88 -1.94
N LEU A 37 2.93 -8.52 -3.08
CA LEU A 37 1.56 -8.89 -3.42
C LEU A 37 1.49 -10.37 -3.85
N PRO A 38 0.32 -11.01 -3.72
CA PRO A 38 0.20 -12.45 -3.98
C PRO A 38 0.46 -12.86 -5.43
N HIS A 39 0.32 -11.93 -6.39
CA HIS A 39 0.50 -12.13 -7.83
C HIS A 39 0.58 -10.78 -8.56
N GLU A 40 0.78 -10.83 -9.88
CA GLU A 40 0.78 -9.66 -10.77
C GLU A 40 -0.57 -8.94 -10.77
N THR A 41 -0.65 -7.76 -10.14
CA THR A 41 -1.93 -7.05 -9.92
C THR A 41 -2.16 -5.84 -10.83
N ASN A 42 -1.10 -5.24 -11.38
CA ASN A 42 -1.17 -4.03 -12.20
C ASN A 42 -1.98 -2.89 -11.54
N VAL A 43 -1.56 -2.49 -10.33
CA VAL A 43 -2.30 -1.54 -9.49
C VAL A 43 -2.43 -0.16 -10.15
N ARG A 44 -3.66 0.37 -10.18
CA ARG A 44 -4.01 1.70 -10.74
C ARG A 44 -4.60 2.69 -9.74
N HIS A 45 -4.98 2.21 -8.56
CA HIS A 45 -5.56 3.04 -7.51
C HIS A 45 -5.32 2.39 -6.15
N VAL A 46 -5.09 3.21 -5.12
CA VAL A 46 -4.99 2.75 -3.74
C VAL A 46 -5.83 3.60 -2.80
N GLU A 47 -6.30 3.00 -1.71
CA GLU A 47 -7.03 3.67 -0.64
C GLU A 47 -6.40 3.35 0.70
N VAL A 48 -6.11 4.37 1.50
CA VAL A 48 -5.59 4.18 2.86
C VAL A 48 -6.74 4.12 3.84
N GLN A 49 -6.90 2.98 4.49
CA GLN A 49 -7.78 2.85 5.63
C GLN A 49 -7.10 3.45 6.87
N LYS A 50 -7.66 4.56 7.36
CA LYS A 50 -7.10 5.37 8.47
C LYS A 50 -7.65 5.00 9.85
N SER A 51 -8.56 4.02 9.91
CA SER A 51 -9.14 3.53 11.17
C SER A 51 -8.20 2.57 11.90
N GLY A 52 -8.12 2.66 13.23
CA GLY A 52 -7.34 1.76 14.07
C GLY A 52 -5.99 2.33 14.52
N ALA A 53 -5.19 1.49 15.18
CA ALA A 53 -3.89 1.88 15.73
C ALA A 53 -2.85 2.15 14.62
N LEU A 54 -2.85 1.34 13.58
CA LEU A 54 -2.01 1.49 12.39
C LEU A 54 -2.90 1.57 11.13
N SER A 55 -2.50 2.39 10.17
CA SER A 55 -3.15 2.47 8.85
C SER A 55 -2.90 1.20 8.03
N SER A 56 -3.83 0.85 7.15
CA SER A 56 -3.68 -0.27 6.20
C SER A 56 -4.01 0.18 4.78
N LEU A 57 -3.54 -0.57 3.77
CA LEU A 57 -3.76 -0.26 2.36
C LEU A 57 -4.83 -1.17 1.75
N TRP A 58 -5.74 -0.59 0.98
CA TRP A 58 -6.57 -1.28 0.01
C TRP A 58 -6.07 -0.94 -1.39
N LEU A 59 -6.06 -1.93 -2.28
CA LEU A 59 -5.72 -1.74 -3.68
C LEU A 59 -6.60 -2.60 -4.58
N GLY A 60 -6.77 -2.14 -5.82
CA GLY A 60 -7.46 -2.90 -6.86
C GLY A 60 -6.48 -3.74 -7.67
N ASP A 61 -6.75 -5.05 -7.73
CA ASP A 61 -6.09 -5.98 -8.63
C ASP A 61 -6.80 -5.96 -9.99
N GLN A 62 -6.20 -5.24 -10.95
CA GLN A 62 -6.76 -5.05 -12.28
C GLN A 62 -6.73 -6.31 -13.12
N HIS A 63 -5.77 -7.21 -12.90
CA HIS A 63 -5.63 -8.44 -13.68
C HIS A 63 -6.55 -9.54 -13.16
N GLY A 64 -6.61 -9.73 -11.84
CA GLY A 64 -7.42 -10.77 -11.21
C GLY A 64 -8.86 -10.35 -10.90
N GLY A 65 -9.19 -9.06 -11.00
CA GLY A 65 -10.54 -8.56 -10.71
C GLY A 65 -10.91 -8.67 -9.23
N THR A 66 -9.93 -8.49 -8.34
CA THR A 66 -10.10 -8.62 -6.89
C THR A 66 -9.70 -7.34 -6.15
N LEU A 67 -10.00 -7.28 -4.85
CA LEU A 67 -9.46 -6.27 -3.96
C LEU A 67 -8.46 -6.94 -3.02
N VAL A 68 -7.30 -6.31 -2.85
CA VAL A 68 -6.27 -6.78 -1.92
C VAL A 68 -6.16 -5.79 -0.76
N ARG A 69 -6.11 -6.32 0.46
CA ARG A 69 -5.83 -5.54 1.67
C ARG A 69 -4.45 -5.90 2.19
N VAL A 70 -3.63 -4.90 2.43
CA VAL A 70 -2.31 -5.05 3.05
C VAL A 70 -2.38 -4.50 4.47
N GLU A 71 -2.22 -5.40 5.45
CA GLU A 71 -2.08 -5.01 6.84
C GLU A 71 -0.61 -4.70 7.15
N PRO A 72 -0.33 -3.66 7.96
CA PRO A 72 1.03 -3.29 8.30
C PRO A 72 1.68 -4.37 9.16
N LEU A 73 2.98 -4.59 8.96
CA LEU A 73 3.79 -5.29 9.96
C LEU A 73 3.75 -4.45 11.25
N ALA A 74 3.48 -5.12 12.38
CA ALA A 74 3.62 -4.49 13.69
C ALA A 74 5.10 -4.15 13.90
N PRO A 75 5.43 -2.99 14.51
CA PRO A 75 6.79 -2.69 14.96
C PRO A 75 7.31 -3.74 15.94
#